data_AF-A0A8B3C8H0-F1
#
_entry.id   AF-A0A8B3C8H0-F1
#
_cell.length_a   1.000
_cell.length_b   1.000
_cell.length_c   1.000
_cell.angle_alpha   90.00
_cell.angle_beta   90.00
_cell.angle_gamma   90.00
#
_symmetry.space_group_name_H-M   'P 1'
#
loop_
_entity.id
_entity.type
_entity.pdbx_description
1 polymer ?
#
loop_
_entity_poly.entity_id
_entity_poly.type
_entity_poly.pdbx_seq_one_letter_code
_entity_poly.pdbx_strand_id
1 'polypeptide(L)'
;MEDKNIINRTGRHTKIAILWVAVMCGLTLHSLADLMPLFWNEAIAISETGHAPEGLLTFMMSISYLVPVCGILLSLYGKTRSWNILNGLLATFILLFNLFHTCELFTDFSIVQLPLLPVILIVSAILCVMSWKLTKQGQKE
;
A
#
# COMPACT_ATOMS: atom_id res chain seq x y z
N MET A 1 -17.41 30.17 -8.09
CA MET A 1 -17.75 28.75 -7.81
C MET A 1 -16.65 27.81 -8.26
N GLU A 2 -15.98 28.10 -9.36
CA GLU A 2 -14.88 27.30 -9.94
C GLU A 2 -13.69 27.08 -9.00
N ASP A 3 -13.22 28.13 -8.30
CA ASP A 3 -12.11 28.01 -7.34
C ASP A 3 -12.40 27.04 -6.19
N LYS A 4 -13.64 27.00 -5.69
CA LYS A 4 -14.04 26.08 -4.62
C LYS A 4 -14.00 24.61 -5.09
N ASN A 5 -14.35 24.36 -6.35
CA ASN A 5 -14.29 23.02 -6.93
C ASN A 5 -12.85 22.57 -7.16
N ILE A 6 -11.97 23.48 -7.62
CA ILE A 6 -10.53 23.20 -7.78
C ILE A 6 -9.89 22.90 -6.43
N ILE A 7 -10.13 23.71 -5.40
CA ILE A 7 -9.58 23.50 -4.04
C ILE A 7 -10.06 22.16 -3.46
N ASN A 8 -11.34 21.84 -3.59
CA ASN A 8 -11.89 20.56 -3.13
C ASN A 8 -11.34 19.35 -3.91
N ARG A 9 -11.05 19.51 -5.20
CA ARG A 9 -10.40 18.46 -6.01
C ARG A 9 -8.97 18.23 -5.56
N THR A 10 -8.15 19.28 -5.49
CA THR A 10 -6.76 19.19 -5.02
C THR A 10 -6.69 18.57 -3.62
N GLY A 11 -7.56 18.97 -2.69
CA GLY A 11 -7.60 18.38 -1.34
C GLY A 11 -7.92 16.88 -1.33
N ARG A 12 -8.71 16.36 -2.28
CA ARG A 12 -8.96 14.91 -2.42
C ARG A 12 -7.73 14.17 -2.92
N HIS A 13 -7.06 14.71 -3.94
CA HIS A 13 -5.82 14.16 -4.47
C HIS A 13 -4.73 14.09 -3.40
N THR A 14 -4.57 15.14 -2.58
CA THR A 14 -3.63 15.15 -1.45
C THR A 14 -3.97 14.09 -0.41
N LYS A 15 -5.25 13.91 -0.05
CA LYS A 15 -5.67 12.85 0.89
C LYS A 15 -5.31 11.45 0.38
N ILE A 16 -5.52 11.19 -0.92
CA ILE A 16 -5.14 9.91 -1.54
C ILE A 16 -3.62 9.73 -1.54
N ALA A 17 -2.84 10.78 -1.82
CA ALA A 17 -1.38 10.73 -1.73
C ALA A 17 -0.91 10.42 -0.29
N ILE A 18 -1.51 11.02 0.73
CA ILE A 18 -1.20 10.74 2.14
C ILE A 18 -1.51 9.27 2.48
N LEU A 19 -2.62 8.73 1.99
CA LEU A 19 -2.96 7.32 2.19
C LEU A 19 -1.94 6.39 1.50
N TRP A 20 -1.48 6.72 0.29
CA TRP A 20 -0.40 5.97 -0.36
C TRP A 20 0.91 6.01 0.44
N VAL A 21 1.27 7.17 0.98
CA VAL A 21 2.44 7.31 1.87
C VAL A 21 2.26 6.44 3.12
N ALA A 22 1.08 6.44 3.73
CA ALA A 22 0.79 5.60 4.90
C ALA A 22 0.92 4.11 4.58
N VAL A 23 0.45 3.64 3.42
CA VAL A 23 0.65 2.26 2.95
C VAL A 23 2.14 1.96 2.79
N MET A 24 2.90 2.83 2.13
CA MET A 24 4.35 2.65 1.92
C MET A 24 5.11 2.58 3.25
N CYS A 25 4.83 3.48 4.19
CA CYS A 25 5.41 3.47 5.52
C CYS A 25 5.03 2.20 6.29
N GLY A 26 3.77 1.78 6.23
CA GLY A 26 3.31 0.55 6.87
C GLY A 26 4.03 -0.68 6.34
N LEU A 27 4.14 -0.84 5.02
CA LEU A 27 4.88 -1.95 4.40
C LEU A 27 6.37 -1.93 4.77
N THR A 28 6.98 -0.75 4.85
CA THR A 28 8.38 -0.60 5.26
C THR A 28 8.58 -0.99 6.72
N LEU A 29 7.69 -0.55 7.61
CA LEU A 29 7.72 -0.93 9.02
C LEU A 29 7.46 -2.42 9.23
N HIS A 30 6.62 -3.02 8.38
CA HIS A 30 6.41 -4.46 8.39
C HIS A 30 7.69 -5.21 8.02
N SER A 31 8.39 -4.85 6.94
CA SER A 31 9.68 -5.45 6.61
C SER A 31 10.73 -5.24 7.72
N LEU A 32 10.69 -4.10 8.43
CA LEU A 32 11.55 -3.87 9.58
C LEU A 32 11.18 -4.79 10.77
N ALA A 33 9.88 -5.01 10.99
CA ALA A 33 9.39 -5.93 12.02
C ALA A 33 9.86 -7.37 11.77
N ASP A 34 9.92 -7.80 10.50
CA ASP A 34 10.43 -9.13 10.12
C ASP A 34 11.92 -9.30 10.43
N LEU A 35 12.66 -8.20 10.48
CA LEU A 35 14.08 -8.18 10.85
C LEU A 35 14.31 -8.04 12.35
N MET A 36 13.28 -7.74 13.15
CA MET A 36 13.44 -7.56 14.59
C MET A 36 14.09 -8.74 15.31
N PRO A 37 13.80 -10.03 14.99
CA PRO A 37 14.44 -11.18 15.62
C PRO A 37 15.98 -11.14 15.66
N LEU A 38 16.62 -10.46 14.70
CA LEU A 38 18.07 -10.20 14.68
C LEU A 38 18.59 -9.57 15.98
N PHE A 39 17.81 -8.69 16.59
CA PHE A 39 18.25 -7.89 17.72
C PHE A 39 18.14 -8.62 19.08
N TRP A 40 17.50 -9.79 19.11
CA TRP A 40 17.31 -10.60 20.33
C TRP A 40 17.82 -12.03 20.14
N ASN A 41 18.71 -12.22 19.15
CA ASN A 41 19.45 -13.45 18.89
C ASN A 41 18.56 -14.64 18.50
N GLU A 42 17.41 -14.36 17.87
CA GLU A 42 16.57 -15.35 17.21
C GLU A 42 16.92 -15.47 15.73
N ALA A 43 16.75 -16.67 15.18
CA ALA A 43 16.96 -16.89 13.76
C ALA A 43 15.85 -16.17 12.97
N ILE A 44 16.24 -15.36 11.99
CA ILE A 44 15.28 -14.95 10.94
C ILE A 44 14.94 -16.21 10.15
N ALA A 45 13.70 -16.34 9.67
CA ALA A 45 13.29 -17.45 8.81
C ALA A 45 14.23 -17.61 7.60
N ILE A 46 15.22 -18.49 7.74
CA ILE A 46 16.02 -19.05 6.68
C ILE A 46 15.26 -20.29 6.24
N SER A 47 14.98 -20.44 4.94
CA SER A 47 14.33 -21.65 4.46
C SER A 47 15.14 -22.89 4.87
N GLU A 48 14.54 -24.09 4.84
CA GLU A 48 15.26 -25.34 5.16
C GLU A 48 16.49 -25.60 4.27
N THR A 49 16.66 -24.87 3.16
CA THR A 49 17.85 -24.89 2.31
C THR A 49 18.87 -23.78 2.62
N GLY A 50 18.61 -22.94 3.63
CA GLY A 50 19.44 -21.78 4.00
C GLY A 50 19.21 -20.53 3.14
N HIS A 51 18.21 -20.53 2.25
CA HIS A 51 17.94 -19.41 1.33
C HIS A 51 16.44 -19.13 1.21
N ALA A 52 15.99 -17.93 1.61
CA ALA A 52 14.69 -17.44 1.18
C ALA A 52 14.66 -17.39 -0.36
N PRO A 53 13.55 -17.72 -1.05
CA PRO A 53 13.49 -17.62 -2.51
C PRO A 53 13.72 -16.16 -2.95
N GLU A 54 14.94 -15.85 -3.36
CA GLU A 54 15.40 -14.47 -3.63
C GLU A 54 14.49 -13.75 -4.62
N GLY A 55 13.98 -14.48 -5.62
CA GLY A 55 13.03 -13.96 -6.60
C GLY A 55 11.69 -13.52 -5.99
N LEU A 56 11.14 -14.28 -5.03
CA LEU A 56 9.89 -13.92 -4.35
C LEU A 56 10.09 -12.73 -3.42
N LEU A 57 11.20 -12.70 -2.67
CA LEU A 57 11.53 -11.60 -1.78
C LEU A 57 11.76 -10.28 -2.55
N THR A 58 12.51 -10.37 -3.65
CA THR A 58 12.75 -9.23 -4.56
C THR A 58 11.46 -8.73 -5.17
N PHE A 59 10.55 -9.65 -5.54
CA PHE A 59 9.24 -9.30 -6.06
C PHE A 59 8.36 -8.58 -5.03
N MET A 60 8.29 -9.08 -3.80
CA MET A 60 7.53 -8.48 -2.71
C MET A 60 8.07 -7.08 -2.35
N MET A 61 9.40 -6.93 -2.27
CA MET A 61 10.05 -5.64 -2.06
C MET A 61 9.72 -4.65 -3.20
N SER A 62 9.85 -5.12 -4.46
CA SER A 62 9.62 -4.29 -5.64
C SER A 62 8.19 -3.77 -5.68
N ILE A 63 7.19 -4.63 -5.42
CA ILE A 63 5.79 -4.21 -5.36
C ILE A 63 5.54 -3.25 -4.21
N SER A 64 6.05 -3.57 -3.02
CA SER A 64 5.83 -2.80 -1.79
C SER A 64 6.41 -1.39 -1.84
N TYR A 65 7.37 -1.14 -2.74
CA TYR A 65 7.91 0.18 -3.00
C TYR A 65 7.35 0.83 -4.27
N LEU A 66 7.46 0.18 -5.43
CA LEU A 66 7.16 0.80 -6.72
C LEU A 66 5.67 1.11 -6.89
N VAL A 67 4.78 0.23 -6.42
CA VAL A 67 3.34 0.45 -6.54
C VAL A 67 2.91 1.67 -5.72
N PRO A 68 3.28 1.80 -4.42
CA PRO A 68 2.97 3.02 -3.67
C PRO A 68 3.57 4.29 -4.26
N VAL A 69 4.82 4.26 -4.73
CA VAL A 69 5.46 5.43 -5.37
C VAL A 69 4.68 5.86 -6.61
N CYS A 70 4.35 4.92 -7.51
CA CYS A 70 3.50 5.19 -8.65
C CYS A 70 2.14 5.76 -8.22
N GLY A 71 1.51 5.19 -7.19
CA GLY A 71 0.27 5.68 -6.61
C GLY A 71 0.36 7.14 -6.14
N ILE A 72 1.43 7.53 -5.45
CA ILE A 72 1.68 8.90 -5.00
C ILE A 72 1.81 9.83 -6.21
N LEU A 73 2.66 9.49 -7.18
CA LEU A 73 2.89 10.31 -8.37
C LEU A 73 1.61 10.51 -9.18
N LEU A 74 0.82 9.44 -9.36
CA LEU A 74 -0.48 9.52 -10.02
C LEU A 74 -1.46 10.41 -9.25
N SER A 75 -1.43 10.38 -7.93
CA SER A 75 -2.32 11.18 -7.10
C SER A 75 -1.98 12.67 -7.17
N LEU A 76 -0.68 13.01 -7.15
CA LEU A 76 -0.21 14.40 -7.13
C LEU A 76 -0.20 15.06 -8.50
N TYR A 77 0.17 14.32 -9.55
CA TYR A 77 0.39 14.87 -10.89
C TYR A 77 -0.67 14.45 -11.91
N GLY A 78 -1.47 13.41 -11.62
CA GLY A 78 -2.53 12.93 -12.50
C GLY A 78 -3.71 13.91 -12.57
N LYS A 79 -3.87 14.57 -13.72
CA LYS A 79 -4.96 15.55 -13.94
C LYS A 79 -6.16 15.00 -14.70
N THR A 80 -6.00 13.89 -15.40
CA THR A 80 -7.04 13.31 -16.26
C THR A 80 -7.75 12.13 -15.61
N ARG A 81 -8.93 11.80 -16.14
CA ARG A 81 -9.72 10.66 -15.68
C ARG A 81 -8.96 9.33 -15.79
N SER A 82 -8.18 9.13 -16.84
CA SER A 82 -7.40 7.90 -17.04
C SER A 82 -6.39 7.68 -15.92
N TRP A 83 -5.74 8.75 -15.45
CA TRP A 83 -4.81 8.67 -14.32
C TRP A 83 -5.51 8.30 -13.01
N ASN A 84 -6.73 8.84 -12.79
CA ASN A 84 -7.52 8.46 -11.62
C ASN A 84 -7.96 6.99 -11.67
N ILE A 85 -8.31 6.47 -12.86
CA ILE A 85 -8.65 5.05 -13.04
C ILE A 85 -7.43 4.19 -12.76
N LEU A 86 -6.27 4.55 -13.29
CA LEU A 86 -5.03 3.84 -13.03
C LEU A 86 -4.68 3.83 -11.53
N ASN A 87 -4.86 4.96 -10.84
CA ASN A 87 -4.68 5.03 -9.40
C ASN A 87 -5.65 4.09 -8.65
N GLY A 88 -6.92 4.04 -9.06
CA GLY A 88 -7.89 3.09 -8.54
C GLY A 88 -7.48 1.63 -8.76
N LEU A 89 -6.97 1.29 -9.94
CA LEU A 89 -6.47 -0.06 -10.24
C LEU A 89 -5.28 -0.44 -9.36
N LEU A 90 -4.30 0.46 -9.20
CA LEU A 90 -3.17 0.23 -8.28
C LEU A 90 -3.64 0.08 -6.83
N ALA A 91 -4.62 0.88 -6.40
CA ALA A 91 -5.17 0.80 -5.05
C ALA A 91 -5.94 -0.52 -4.81
N THR A 92 -6.65 -1.02 -5.82
CA THR A 92 -7.25 -2.36 -5.76
C THR A 92 -6.17 -3.43 -5.70
N PHE A 93 -5.13 -3.33 -6.53
CA PHE A 93 -4.03 -4.27 -6.53
C PHE A 93 -3.33 -4.35 -5.17
N ILE A 94 -2.99 -3.19 -4.56
CA ILE A 94 -2.32 -3.18 -3.25
C ILE A 94 -3.23 -3.68 -2.13
N LEU A 95 -4.55 -3.44 -2.22
CA LEU A 95 -5.52 -4.00 -1.28
C LEU A 95 -5.55 -5.53 -1.36
N LEU A 96 -5.60 -6.10 -2.57
CA LEU A 96 -5.58 -7.55 -2.76
C LEU A 96 -4.25 -8.16 -2.32
N PHE A 97 -3.14 -7.50 -2.63
CA PHE A 97 -1.82 -7.88 -2.16
C PHE A 97 -1.77 -7.91 -0.63
N ASN A 98 -2.17 -6.82 0.03
CA ASN A 98 -2.18 -6.75 1.50
C ASN A 98 -3.17 -7.72 2.14
N LEU A 99 -4.29 -8.02 1.48
CA LEU A 99 -5.24 -9.04 1.94
C LEU A 99 -4.59 -10.42 1.94
N PHE A 100 -3.97 -10.80 0.82
CA PHE A 100 -3.26 -12.08 0.70
C PHE A 100 -2.07 -12.14 1.66
N HIS A 101 -1.34 -11.04 1.80
CA HIS A 101 -0.19 -10.94 2.70
C HIS A 101 -0.59 -11.06 4.17
N THR A 102 -1.74 -10.50 4.57
CA THR A 102 -2.29 -10.66 5.93
C THR A 102 -2.64 -12.11 6.25
N CYS A 103 -2.86 -12.98 5.25
CA CYS A 103 -3.09 -14.40 5.50
C CYS A 103 -1.88 -15.10 6.15
N GLU A 104 -0.68 -14.52 6.04
CA GLU A 104 0.53 -15.00 6.71
C GLU A 104 0.34 -15.11 8.23
N LEU A 105 -0.46 -14.24 8.84
CA LEU A 105 -0.79 -14.31 10.27
C LEU A 105 -1.45 -15.64 10.68
N PHE A 106 -2.09 -16.35 9.76
CA PHE A 106 -2.71 -17.65 10.03
C PHE A 106 -1.77 -18.84 9.78
N THR A 107 -0.68 -18.63 9.03
CA THR A 107 0.26 -19.70 8.67
C THR A 107 1.57 -19.63 9.44
N ASP A 108 2.04 -18.43 9.79
CA ASP A 108 3.30 -18.19 10.52
C ASP A 108 3.17 -16.95 11.41
N PHE A 109 2.52 -17.12 12.56
CA PHE A 109 2.09 -16.00 13.41
C PHE A 109 3.25 -15.30 14.11
N SER A 110 3.40 -13.99 13.91
CA SER A 110 4.29 -13.12 14.67
C SER A 110 3.53 -12.03 15.42
N ILE A 111 3.79 -11.91 16.73
CA ILE A 111 3.16 -10.91 17.58
C ILE A 111 3.53 -9.47 17.18
N VAL A 112 4.72 -9.28 16.60
CA VAL A 112 5.22 -7.97 16.15
C VAL A 112 4.49 -7.52 14.87
N GLN A 113 4.04 -8.47 14.05
CA GLN A 113 3.31 -8.21 12.81
C GLN A 113 1.80 -7.97 13.02
N LEU A 114 1.23 -8.50 14.11
CA LEU A 114 -0.19 -8.43 14.42
C LEU A 114 -0.80 -7.02 14.37
N PRO A 115 -0.17 -5.95 14.90
CA PRO A 115 -0.72 -4.60 14.77
C PRO A 115 -0.49 -3.99 13.39
N LEU A 116 0.49 -4.46 12.62
CA LEU A 116 0.91 -3.83 11.36
C LEU A 116 0.02 -4.29 10.19
N LEU A 117 -0.11 -5.59 9.98
CA LEU A 117 -0.81 -6.15 8.81
C LEU A 117 -2.30 -5.72 8.73
N PRO A 118 -3.10 -5.81 9.82
CA PRO A 118 -4.50 -5.38 9.79
C PRO A 118 -4.65 -3.87 9.55
N VAL A 119 -3.77 -3.06 10.13
CA VAL A 119 -3.82 -1.59 9.96
C VAL A 119 -3.50 -1.22 8.52
N ILE A 120 -2.45 -1.81 7.94
CA ILE A 120 -2.11 -1.60 6.53
C ILE A 120 -3.27 -2.02 5.63
N LEU A 121 -3.92 -3.15 5.91
CA LEU A 121 -5.09 -3.61 5.16
C LEU A 121 -6.26 -2.61 5.22
N ILE A 122 -6.57 -2.08 6.41
CA ILE A 122 -7.62 -1.06 6.59
C ILE A 122 -7.28 0.22 5.81
N VAL A 123 -6.04 0.70 5.91
CA VAL A 123 -5.59 1.90 5.18
C VAL A 123 -5.69 1.67 3.67
N SER A 124 -5.30 0.49 3.17
CA SER A 124 -5.44 0.13 1.76
C SER A 124 -6.90 0.04 1.30
N ALA A 125 -7.81 -0.42 2.17
CA ALA A 125 -9.24 -0.46 1.86
C ALA A 125 -9.81 0.97 1.73
N ILE A 126 -9.45 1.87 2.66
CA ILE A 126 -9.84 3.28 2.62
C ILE A 126 -9.28 3.94 1.35
N LEU A 127 -8.00 3.71 1.05
CA LEU A 127 -7.33 4.19 -0.16
C LEU A 127 -8.09 3.75 -1.42
N CYS A 128 -8.38 2.45 -1.55
CA CYS A 128 -9.12 1.89 -2.68
C CYS A 128 -10.49 2.56 -2.86
N VAL A 129 -11.27 2.67 -1.78
CA VAL A 129 -12.58 3.33 -1.81
C VAL A 129 -12.46 4.80 -2.24
N MET A 130 -11.48 5.53 -1.71
CA MET A 130 -11.28 6.94 -2.03
C MET A 130 -10.80 7.14 -3.47
N SER A 131 -9.87 6.31 -3.97
CA SER A 131 -9.41 6.35 -5.36
C SER A 131 -10.56 6.08 -6.34
N TRP A 132 -11.43 5.11 -6.05
CA TRP A 132 -12.61 4.86 -6.91
C TRP A 132 -13.71 5.92 -6.79
N LYS A 133 -13.88 6.58 -5.64
CA LYS A 133 -14.79 7.73 -5.53
C LYS A 133 -14.33 8.89 -6.40
N LEU A 134 -13.02 9.10 -6.50
CA LEU A 134 -12.42 10.16 -7.33
C LEU A 134 -12.72 9.95 -8.83
N THR A 135 -12.69 8.71 -9.33
CA THR A 135 -12.97 8.43 -10.75
C THR A 135 -14.43 8.67 -11.14
N LYS A 136 -15.37 8.31 -10.26
CA LYS A 136 -16.81 8.49 -10.49
C LYS A 136 -17.22 9.97 -10.49
N GLN A 137 -16.51 10.81 -9.75
CA GLN A 137 -16.79 12.24 -9.69
C GLN A 137 -16.29 12.98 -10.93
N GLY A 138 -15.19 12.52 -11.56
CA GLY A 138 -14.77 13.00 -12.87
C GLY A 138 -15.68 12.58 -14.05
N GLN A 139 -16.82 11.92 -13.79
CA GLN A 139 -17.88 11.70 -14.78
C GLN A 139 -19.00 12.75 -14.72
N LYS A 140 -19.05 13.56 -13.65
CA LYS A 140 -20.10 14.57 -13.42
C LYS A 140 -19.62 16.00 -13.69
N GLU A 141 -18.32 16.17 -13.92
CA GLU A 141 -17.68 17.36 -14.50
C GLU A 141 -17.55 17.16 -16.01
#